data_AF-E2B7Y4-F1
#
_entry.id   AF-E2B7Y4-F1
#
_cell.length_a   1.000
_cell.length_b   1.000
_cell.length_c   1.000
_cell.angle_alpha   90.00
_cell.angle_beta   90.00
_cell.angle_gamma   90.00
#
_symmetry.space_group_name_H-M   'P 1'
#
loop_
_entity.id
_entity.type
_entity.pdbx_description
1 polymer ?
#
loop_
_entity_poly.entity_id
_entity_poly.type
_entity_poly.pdbx_seq_one_letter_code
_entity_poly.pdbx_strand_id
1 'polypeptide(L)'
;ILKTNSYGNKYPVKKSECVGHVQKRMGTRLCNIKKKEKLGGKERLTDVLIKRLTNYYGLAIRKNVDSVVSMKKAIMATLDHYCSTD
;
A
#
# COMPACT_ATOMS: atom_id res chain seq x y z
N ILE A 1 11.02 0.17 15.46
CA ILE A 1 11.44 -0.55 14.23
C ILE A 1 10.78 -1.92 14.29
N LEU A 2 10.05 -2.32 13.24
CA LEU A 2 9.27 -3.57 13.23
C LEU A 2 10.16 -4.75 13.65
N LYS A 3 9.79 -5.44 14.74
CA LYS A 3 10.48 -6.65 15.21
C LYS A 3 10.17 -7.88 14.35
N THR A 4 9.19 -7.78 13.44
CA THR A 4 8.68 -8.93 12.68
C THR A 4 8.47 -8.56 11.20
N ASN A 5 8.96 -9.43 10.31
CA ASN A 5 8.93 -9.23 8.86
C ASN A 5 7.53 -9.37 8.27
N SER A 6 6.91 -8.26 7.92
CA SER A 6 5.56 -8.22 7.33
C SER A 6 5.48 -8.80 5.90
N TYR A 7 6.61 -8.88 5.19
CA TYR A 7 6.68 -9.25 3.76
C TYR A 7 7.47 -10.54 3.50
N GLY A 8 7.67 -11.38 4.52
CA GLY A 8 8.52 -12.57 4.47
C GLY A 8 10.01 -12.23 4.50
N ASN A 9 10.89 -13.24 4.60
CA ASN A 9 12.34 -13.07 4.84
C ASN A 9 13.08 -12.23 3.77
N LYS A 10 12.43 -11.96 2.62
CA LYS A 10 13.03 -11.30 1.45
C LYS A 10 13.16 -9.78 1.58
N TYR A 11 12.37 -9.11 2.44
CA TYR A 11 12.42 -7.63 2.58
C TYR A 11 12.17 -7.15 4.02
N PRO A 12 13.19 -7.19 4.91
CA PRO A 12 13.04 -6.70 6.27
C PRO A 12 12.94 -5.17 6.35
N VAL A 13 11.89 -4.69 7.01
CA VAL A 13 11.64 -3.25 7.22
C VAL A 13 12.47 -2.77 8.42
N LYS A 14 13.76 -2.51 8.19
CA LYS A 14 14.74 -2.19 9.25
C LYS A 14 14.77 -0.72 9.67
N LYS A 15 14.24 0.23 8.87
CA LYS A 15 14.27 1.68 9.15
C LYS A 15 13.01 2.40 8.65
N SER A 16 12.68 3.57 9.21
CA SER A 16 11.55 4.42 8.77
C SER A 16 11.63 4.79 7.28
N GLU A 17 12.85 4.89 6.75
CA GLU A 17 13.22 5.05 5.35
C GLU A 17 12.57 3.98 4.43
N CYS A 18 12.41 2.77 4.95
CA CYS A 18 11.83 1.65 4.21
C CYS A 18 10.35 1.89 3.86
N VAL A 19 9.60 2.66 4.65
CA VAL A 19 8.18 2.93 4.37
C VAL A 19 8.05 3.78 3.11
N GLY A 20 8.88 4.81 2.96
CA GLY A 20 8.89 5.66 1.76
C GLY A 20 9.27 4.87 0.51
N HIS A 21 10.23 3.94 0.62
CA HIS A 21 10.57 3.05 -0.49
C HIS A 21 9.40 2.13 -0.87
N VAL A 22 8.72 1.55 0.12
CA VAL A 22 7.56 0.67 -0.11
C VAL A 22 6.40 1.44 -0.75
N GLN A 23 6.13 2.66 -0.30
CA GLN A 23 5.14 3.54 -0.93
C GLN A 23 5.48 3.79 -2.41
N LYS A 24 6.73 4.19 -2.72
CA LYS A 24 7.18 4.39 -4.11
C LYS A 24 7.01 3.12 -4.95
N ARG A 25 7.43 1.96 -4.43
CA ARG A 25 7.33 0.67 -5.12
C ARG A 25 5.87 0.32 -5.45
N MET A 26 4.95 0.51 -4.51
CA MET A 26 3.52 0.27 -4.72
C MET A 26 2.96 1.19 -5.80
N GLY A 27 3.22 2.50 -5.69
CA GLY A 27 2.76 3.49 -6.67
C GLY A 27 3.23 3.19 -8.10
N THR A 28 4.53 2.88 -8.27
CA THR A 28 5.08 2.51 -9.58
C THR A 28 4.41 1.25 -10.15
N ARG A 29 4.19 0.22 -9.33
CA ARG A 29 3.51 -1.02 -9.78
C ARG A 29 2.07 -0.75 -10.23
N LEU A 30 1.32 0.03 -9.46
CA LEU A 30 -0.05 0.40 -9.81
C LEU A 30 -0.11 1.23 -11.09
N CYS A 31 0.80 2.19 -11.27
CA CYS A 31 0.90 2.96 -12.52
C CYS A 31 1.24 2.09 -13.73
N ASN A 32 2.13 1.10 -13.57
CA ASN A 32 2.48 0.17 -14.65
C ASN A 32 1.30 -0.73 -15.02
N ILE A 33 0.59 -1.27 -14.02
CA ILE A 33 -0.62 -2.09 -14.26
C ILE A 33 -1.71 -1.25 -14.93
N LYS A 34 -1.92 -0.01 -14.48
CA LYS A 34 -2.87 0.94 -15.11
C LYS A 34 -2.61 1.08 -16.61
N LYS A 35 -1.34 1.21 -17.00
CA LYS A 35 -0.93 1.34 -18.42
C LYS A 35 -1.08 0.03 -19.17
N LYS A 36 -0.62 -1.09 -18.59
CA LYS A 36 -0.64 -2.41 -19.22
C LYS A 36 -2.06 -2.90 -19.50
N GLU A 37 -2.92 -2.80 -18.49
CA GLU A 37 -4.30 -3.31 -18.52
C GLU A 37 -5.31 -2.23 -18.95
N LYS A 38 -4.84 -1.04 -19.37
CA LYS A 38 -5.66 0.11 -19.79
C LYS A 38 -6.80 0.41 -18.80
N LEU A 39 -6.49 0.43 -17.50
CA LEU A 39 -7.44 0.64 -16.41
C LEU A 39 -7.70 2.13 -16.09
N GLY A 40 -7.32 3.03 -16.99
CA GLY A 40 -7.64 4.46 -16.88
C GLY A 40 -9.11 4.74 -17.20
N GLY A 41 -9.60 5.90 -16.74
CA GLY A 41 -10.96 6.39 -17.00
C GLY A 41 -11.65 6.94 -15.75
N LYS A 42 -12.80 7.60 -15.95
CA LYS A 42 -13.72 7.99 -14.88
C LYS A 42 -14.19 6.72 -14.15
N GLU A 43 -14.21 6.73 -12.82
CA GLU A 43 -14.58 5.59 -11.95
C GLU A 43 -13.66 4.35 -12.03
N ARG A 44 -12.47 4.49 -12.63
CA ARG A 44 -11.45 3.42 -12.68
C ARG A 44 -10.21 3.81 -11.88
N LEU A 45 -9.10 3.11 -12.12
CA LEU A 45 -7.84 3.31 -11.41
C LEU A 45 -7.18 4.63 -11.86
N THR A 46 -7.59 5.74 -11.26
CA THR A 46 -7.02 7.08 -11.52
C THR A 46 -5.72 7.34 -10.76
N ASP A 47 -4.88 8.27 -11.23
CA ASP A 47 -3.65 8.65 -10.53
C ASP A 47 -3.92 9.20 -9.13
N VAL A 48 -5.07 9.86 -8.94
CA VAL A 48 -5.51 10.36 -7.63
C VAL A 48 -5.81 9.18 -6.69
N LEU A 49 -6.51 8.16 -7.16
CA LEU A 49 -6.80 6.95 -6.38
C LEU A 49 -5.51 6.20 -6.03
N ILE A 50 -4.59 6.03 -6.99
CA ILE A 50 -3.28 5.41 -6.76
C ILE A 50 -2.51 6.17 -5.68
N LYS A 51 -2.48 7.51 -5.73
CA LYS A 51 -1.80 8.35 -4.74
C LYS A 51 -2.43 8.21 -3.35
N ARG A 52 -3.76 8.19 -3.27
CA ARG A 52 -4.49 7.95 -2.00
C ARG A 52 -4.15 6.58 -1.42
N LEU A 53 -4.30 5.51 -2.20
CA LEU A 53 -3.97 4.15 -1.79
C LEU A 53 -2.52 4.03 -1.29
N THR A 54 -1.57 4.63 -2.01
CA THR A 54 -0.14 4.62 -1.64
C THR A 54 0.12 5.38 -0.33
N ASN A 55 -0.61 6.47 -0.08
CA ASN A 55 -0.51 7.24 1.17
C ASN A 55 -1.08 6.46 2.36
N TYR A 56 -2.29 5.91 2.21
CA TYR A 56 -2.92 5.08 3.26
C TYR A 56 -2.10 3.84 3.57
N TYR A 57 -1.49 3.23 2.56
CA TYR A 57 -0.60 2.09 2.75
C TYR A 57 0.58 2.42 3.67
N GLY A 58 1.28 3.53 3.39
CA GLY A 58 2.37 3.98 4.26
C GLY A 58 1.88 4.40 5.66
N LEU A 59 0.67 4.96 5.76
CA LEU A 59 0.06 5.32 7.04
C LEU A 59 -0.25 4.07 7.88
N ALA A 60 -0.83 3.04 7.27
CA ALA A 60 -1.15 1.77 7.93
C ALA A 60 0.10 1.09 8.49
N ILE A 61 1.22 1.13 7.75
CA ILE A 61 2.51 0.62 8.21
C ILE A 61 3.03 1.44 9.41
N ARG A 62 2.98 2.78 9.34
CA ARG A 62 3.46 3.66 10.42
C ARG A 62 2.61 3.56 11.70
N LYS A 63 1.30 3.36 11.56
CA LYS A 63 0.37 3.24 12.69
C LYS A 63 0.39 1.87 13.37
N ASN A 64 0.87 0.83 12.68
CA ASN A 64 0.84 -0.55 13.16
C ASN A 64 2.25 -1.17 13.18
N VAL A 65 3.25 -0.40 13.63
CA VAL A 65 4.65 -0.87 13.68
C VAL A 65 4.89 -1.99 14.70
N ASP A 66 3.97 -2.15 15.64
CA ASP A 66 4.07 -3.12 16.74
C ASP A 66 3.48 -4.49 16.41
N SER A 67 2.62 -4.58 15.38
CA SER A 67 1.96 -5.82 14.98
C SER A 67 1.77 -5.93 13.47
N VAL A 68 2.39 -6.96 12.90
CA VAL A 68 2.22 -7.33 11.48
C VAL A 68 0.77 -7.70 11.16
N VAL A 69 0.07 -8.35 12.10
CA VAL A 69 -1.33 -8.73 11.93
C VAL A 69 -2.22 -7.49 11.82
N SER A 70 -2.03 -6.52 12.73
CA SER A 70 -2.78 -5.26 12.71
C SER A 70 -2.48 -4.45 11.45
N MET A 71 -1.22 -4.44 11.00
CA MET A 71 -0.82 -3.80 9.76
C MET A 71 -1.53 -4.41 8.55
N LYS A 72 -1.52 -5.75 8.42
CA LYS A 72 -2.20 -6.45 7.33
C LYS A 72 -3.70 -6.15 7.35
N LYS A 73 -4.33 -6.17 8.53
CA LYS A 73 -5.75 -5.84 8.71
C LYS A 73 -6.07 -4.40 8.27
N ALA A 74 -5.26 -3.42 8.66
CA ALA A 74 -5.45 -2.03 8.27
C ALA A 74 -5.26 -1.80 6.76
N ILE A 75 -4.30 -2.49 6.14
CA ILE A 75 -4.08 -2.46 4.69
C ILE A 75 -5.28 -3.05 3.95
N MET A 76 -5.78 -4.21 4.37
CA MET A 76 -6.95 -4.85 3.75
C MET A 76 -8.22 -4.02 3.94
N ALA A 77 -8.46 -3.48 5.13
CA ALA A 77 -9.59 -2.57 5.36
C ALA A 77 -9.56 -1.32 4.46
N THR A 78 -8.37 -0.78 4.18
CA THR A 78 -8.23 0.33 3.21
C THR A 78 -8.62 -0.12 1.81
N LEU A 79 -8.14 -1.29 1.38
CA LEU A 79 -8.47 -1.83 0.06
C LEU A 79 -9.97 -2.10 -0.07
N ASP A 80 -10.57 -2.77 0.91
CA ASP A 80 -12.00 -3.08 0.93
C ASP A 80 -12.83 -1.79 0.91
N HIS A 81 -12.46 -0.75 1.67
CA HIS A 81 -13.18 0.54 1.64
C HIS A 81 -13.17 1.20 0.25
N TYR A 82 -12.08 1.06 -0.53
CA TYR A 82 -11.98 1.62 -1.87
C TYR A 82 -12.54 0.71 -2.98
N CYS A 83 -12.67 -0.59 -2.72
CA CYS A 83 -13.27 -1.55 -3.64
C CYS A 83 -14.79 -1.69 -3.44
N SER A 84 -15.25 -1.53 -2.20
CA SER A 84 -16.67 -1.44 -1.85
C SER A 84 -17.16 -0.02 -2.12
N THR A 85 -17.36 0.29 -3.40
CA THR A 85 -18.35 1.29 -3.80
C THR A 85 -19.70 0.80 -3.26
N ASP A 86 -20.23 1.49 -2.25
CA ASP A 86 -21.67 1.50 -1.98
C ASP A 86 -22.42 2.10 -3.19
#